data_AF-A0AAD8GXB3-F1
#
_entry.id   AF-A0AAD8GXB3-F1
#
_cell.length_a   1.000
_cell.length_b   1.000
_cell.length_c   1.000
_cell.angle_alpha   90.00
_cell.angle_beta   90.00
_cell.angle_gamma   90.00
#
_symmetry.space_group_name_H-M   'P 1'
#
loop_
_entity.id
_entity.type
_entity.pdbx_description
1 polymer ?
#
loop_
_entity_poly.entity_id
_entity_poly.type
_entity_poly.pdbx_seq_one_letter_code
_entity_poly.pdbx_strand_id
1 'polypeptide(L)'
;MNIEVMEKKLYSACLKGDVETMKAMMEEDDLILARVSISSCFNQTPLHVVSMLGHFEFAKALLSYKPDLASRLDSQGRSPLHLASANGYANIVKLLLEHDQEIMCRVLDEDGRTPLHLAIMNGYHESVRELTKVQPELYDQETTMLHLCVMYNRLNVLILILESNVSDLSNIKDRAGNSILHSATALRRIQIIKYLVMSSQQVDVDAVNENGLTALDIIEQMPKDVKTIEIKELLISSAGTLRVKETKDAETTSLLIPGVGGVANHIIESETATDSNSKLVKMWWEKVKRFTIFQEKREKSDKTLLVAASVIAAMAYQAAISPPGGVAEVDATEILAPSPLDKIYELGPAFSLLAYFYPGLSNEFWICNTISFMASLSVIFLYVSGATLKRRLFIWLIRAAMWITLTSMIGAYSCAVAATNASDYTNNTTALVVTSGLAIWLGLMILSIVILIYRFICYLVRTNKKKRETRKKIRSDDSVSFLTPSTNIV
;
A
#
# COMPACT_ATOMS: atom_id res chain seq x y z
N MET A 1 -14.89 -34.56 -26.02
CA MET A 1 -13.65 -34.23 -25.31
C MET A 1 -13.90 -34.31 -23.80
N ASN A 2 -12.93 -34.72 -22.96
CA ASN A 2 -13.14 -34.77 -21.50
C ASN A 2 -13.41 -33.35 -20.97
N ILE A 3 -14.47 -33.19 -20.17
CA ILE A 3 -14.91 -31.89 -19.60
C ILE A 3 -13.75 -31.18 -18.91
N GLU A 4 -12.93 -31.90 -18.15
CA GLU A 4 -11.79 -31.32 -17.43
C GLU A 4 -10.71 -30.78 -18.38
N VAL A 5 -10.55 -31.39 -19.55
CA VAL A 5 -9.59 -30.95 -20.58
C VAL A 5 -10.13 -29.69 -21.29
N MET A 6 -11.44 -29.65 -21.59
CA MET A 6 -12.10 -28.45 -22.13
C MET A 6 -11.99 -27.28 -21.15
N GLU A 7 -12.28 -27.50 -19.86
CA GLU A 7 -12.19 -26.47 -18.82
C GLU A 7 -10.77 -25.91 -18.68
N LYS A 8 -9.74 -26.77 -18.67
CA LYS A 8 -8.34 -26.33 -18.63
C LYS A 8 -7.96 -25.53 -19.88
N LYS A 9 -8.43 -25.96 -21.06
CA LYS A 9 -8.17 -25.26 -22.33
C LYS A 9 -8.85 -23.88 -22.32
N LEU A 10 -10.11 -23.80 -21.92
CA LEU A 10 -10.86 -22.55 -21.78
C LEU A 10 -10.23 -21.64 -20.72
N TYR A 11 -9.78 -22.18 -19.60
CA TYR A 11 -9.02 -21.42 -18.60
C TYR A 11 -7.76 -20.81 -19.20
N SER A 12 -6.99 -21.61 -19.94
CA SER A 12 -5.76 -21.16 -20.58
C SER A 12 -6.02 -20.06 -21.61
N ALA A 13 -7.13 -20.15 -22.35
CA ALA A 13 -7.58 -19.12 -23.27
C ALA A 13 -7.96 -17.83 -22.52
N CYS A 14 -8.69 -17.95 -21.40
CA CYS A 14 -9.04 -16.82 -20.53
C CYS A 14 -7.79 -16.15 -19.95
N LEU A 15 -6.77 -16.91 -19.56
CA LEU A 15 -5.52 -16.34 -19.05
C LEU A 15 -4.76 -15.54 -20.12
N LYS A 16 -4.76 -16.03 -21.36
CA LYS A 16 -4.06 -15.42 -22.50
C LYS A 16 -4.86 -14.31 -23.19
N GLY A 17 -6.19 -14.28 -23.02
CA GLY A 17 -7.07 -13.40 -23.81
C GLY A 17 -7.27 -13.88 -25.24
N ASP A 18 -7.14 -15.19 -25.50
CA ASP A 18 -7.19 -15.78 -26.84
C ASP A 18 -8.64 -16.00 -27.31
N VAL A 19 -9.20 -15.00 -27.99
CA VAL A 19 -10.59 -14.99 -28.46
C VAL A 19 -10.86 -16.05 -29.53
N GLU A 20 -9.89 -16.34 -30.39
CA GLU A 20 -10.06 -17.30 -31.48
C GLU A 20 -10.18 -18.73 -30.94
N THR A 21 -9.33 -19.11 -30.00
CA THR A 21 -9.46 -20.42 -29.34
C THR A 21 -10.76 -20.55 -28.56
N MET A 22 -11.26 -19.45 -27.98
CA MET A 22 -12.57 -19.45 -27.33
C MET A 22 -13.69 -19.70 -28.35
N LYS A 23 -13.75 -18.92 -29.44
CA LYS A 23 -14.77 -19.09 -30.49
C LYS A 23 -14.76 -20.50 -31.07
N ALA A 24 -13.57 -21.04 -31.39
CA ALA A 24 -13.44 -22.40 -31.88
C ALA A 24 -13.98 -23.45 -30.88
N MET A 25 -13.75 -23.25 -29.57
CA MET A 25 -14.34 -24.14 -28.55
C MET A 25 -15.86 -24.02 -28.45
N MET A 26 -16.41 -22.84 -28.73
CA MET A 26 -17.85 -22.61 -28.71
C MET A 26 -18.53 -23.22 -29.93
N GLU A 27 -17.89 -23.15 -31.11
CA GLU A 27 -18.34 -23.88 -32.31
C GLU A 27 -18.32 -25.40 -32.13
N GLU A 28 -17.39 -25.93 -31.32
CA GLU A 28 -17.34 -27.35 -30.98
C GLU A 28 -18.42 -27.77 -29.96
N ASP A 29 -18.77 -26.92 -28.99
CA ASP A 29 -19.79 -27.18 -27.95
C ASP A 29 -20.45 -25.87 -27.46
N ASP A 30 -21.63 -25.56 -28.00
CA ASP A 30 -22.42 -24.37 -27.63
C ASP A 30 -22.81 -24.31 -26.14
N LEU A 31 -22.86 -25.45 -25.45
CA LEU A 31 -23.28 -25.53 -24.04
C LEU A 31 -22.12 -25.40 -23.05
N ILE A 32 -20.88 -25.22 -23.54
CA ILE A 32 -19.68 -25.15 -22.70
C ILE A 32 -19.78 -24.04 -21.64
N LEU A 33 -20.31 -22.86 -22.00
CA LEU A 33 -20.45 -21.73 -21.07
C LEU A 33 -21.57 -21.90 -20.04
N ALA A 34 -22.53 -22.80 -20.27
CA ALA A 34 -23.61 -23.07 -19.34
C ALA A 34 -23.19 -23.97 -18.16
N ARG A 35 -22.13 -24.77 -18.37
CA ARG A 35 -21.72 -25.84 -17.45
C ARG A 35 -20.48 -25.49 -16.63
N VAL A 36 -19.71 -24.47 -17.04
CA VAL A 36 -18.34 -24.31 -16.55
C VAL A 36 -18.21 -23.22 -15.49
N SER A 37 -17.79 -23.63 -14.29
CA SER A 37 -16.98 -22.83 -13.38
C SER A 37 -15.52 -23.22 -13.62
N ILE A 38 -14.68 -22.29 -14.08
CA ILE A 38 -13.30 -22.62 -14.47
C ILE A 38 -12.36 -22.80 -13.26
N SER A 39 -12.78 -22.35 -12.06
CA SER A 39 -11.97 -22.47 -10.85
C SER A 39 -12.73 -23.20 -9.75
N SER A 40 -12.28 -24.41 -9.40
CA SER A 40 -12.86 -25.22 -8.32
C SER A 40 -12.74 -24.58 -6.94
N CYS A 41 -11.81 -23.64 -6.76
CA CYS A 41 -11.58 -22.95 -5.50
C CYS A 41 -12.45 -21.70 -5.31
N PHE A 42 -12.95 -21.10 -6.39
CA PHE A 42 -13.58 -19.78 -6.32
C PHE A 42 -14.91 -19.66 -7.06
N ASN A 43 -15.45 -20.74 -7.63
CA ASN A 43 -16.69 -20.72 -8.41
C ASN A 43 -16.71 -19.61 -9.49
N GLN A 44 -15.57 -19.42 -10.17
CA GLN A 44 -15.39 -18.33 -11.13
C GLN A 44 -15.84 -18.74 -12.53
N THR A 45 -16.65 -17.90 -13.16
CA THR A 45 -16.98 -18.02 -14.58
C THR A 45 -15.84 -17.51 -15.46
N PRO A 46 -15.79 -17.86 -16.76
CA PRO A 46 -14.85 -17.25 -17.71
C PRO A 46 -14.82 -15.73 -17.64
N LEU A 47 -16.00 -15.11 -17.51
CA LEU A 47 -16.15 -13.66 -17.45
C LEU A 47 -15.48 -13.03 -16.22
N HIS A 48 -15.46 -13.72 -15.07
CA HIS A 48 -14.71 -13.25 -13.89
C HIS A 48 -13.21 -13.18 -14.15
N VAL A 49 -12.65 -14.25 -14.74
CA VAL A 49 -11.20 -14.35 -15.00
C VAL A 49 -10.77 -13.26 -15.98
N VAL A 50 -11.49 -13.08 -17.09
CA VAL A 50 -11.12 -12.06 -18.08
C VAL A 50 -11.36 -10.64 -17.59
N SER A 51 -12.39 -10.41 -16.76
CA SER A 51 -12.63 -9.11 -16.12
C SER A 51 -11.55 -8.78 -15.09
N MET A 52 -10.98 -9.80 -14.42
CA MET A 52 -9.84 -9.63 -13.53
C MET A 52 -8.53 -9.36 -14.26
N LEU A 53 -8.39 -9.85 -15.51
CA LEU A 53 -7.16 -9.74 -16.30
C LEU A 53 -7.18 -8.61 -17.34
N GLY A 54 -8.34 -8.03 -17.64
CA GLY A 54 -8.46 -6.90 -18.58
C GLY A 54 -8.62 -7.30 -20.04
N HIS A 55 -9.02 -8.54 -20.34
CA HIS A 55 -9.17 -9.01 -21.72
C HIS A 55 -10.50 -8.56 -22.34
N PHE A 56 -10.55 -7.31 -22.80
CA PHE A 56 -11.76 -6.65 -23.29
C PHE A 56 -12.45 -7.38 -24.45
N GLU A 57 -11.73 -7.71 -25.53
CA GLU A 57 -12.32 -8.40 -26.69
C GLU A 57 -12.88 -9.77 -26.32
N PHE A 58 -12.22 -10.46 -25.38
CA PHE A 58 -12.69 -11.73 -24.85
C PHE A 58 -13.97 -11.56 -24.03
N ALA A 59 -14.01 -10.56 -23.14
CA ALA A 59 -15.19 -10.24 -22.34
C ALA A 59 -16.38 -9.88 -23.24
N LYS A 60 -16.15 -9.08 -24.30
CA LYS A 60 -17.16 -8.72 -25.29
C LYS A 60 -17.70 -9.93 -26.03
N ALA A 61 -16.81 -10.82 -26.48
CA ALA A 61 -17.22 -12.06 -27.14
C ALA A 61 -18.05 -12.94 -26.20
N LEU A 62 -17.60 -13.18 -24.96
CA LEU A 62 -18.36 -13.96 -23.97
C LEU A 62 -19.77 -13.43 -23.73
N LEU A 63 -19.92 -12.11 -23.58
CA LEU A 63 -21.23 -11.48 -23.37
C LEU A 63 -22.14 -11.60 -24.59
N SER A 64 -21.58 -11.56 -25.80
CA SER A 64 -22.36 -11.75 -27.03
C SER A 64 -22.97 -13.16 -27.14
N TYR A 65 -22.29 -14.19 -26.61
CA TYR A 65 -22.79 -15.55 -26.58
C TYR A 65 -23.67 -15.84 -25.36
N LYS A 66 -23.31 -15.33 -24.18
CA LYS A 66 -24.01 -15.63 -22.92
C LYS A 66 -24.04 -14.40 -21.99
N PRO A 67 -25.01 -13.49 -22.17
CA PRO A 67 -25.11 -12.26 -21.38
C PRO A 67 -25.33 -12.54 -19.88
N ASP A 68 -25.98 -13.66 -19.54
CA ASP A 68 -26.20 -14.11 -18.15
C ASP A 68 -24.92 -14.20 -17.31
N LEU A 69 -23.74 -14.31 -17.94
CA LEU A 69 -22.47 -14.34 -17.22
C LEU A 69 -22.18 -13.03 -16.47
N ALA A 70 -22.74 -11.90 -16.92
CA ALA A 70 -22.57 -10.58 -16.29
C ALA A 70 -23.08 -10.55 -14.84
N SER A 71 -24.14 -11.31 -14.55
CA SER A 71 -24.83 -11.33 -13.24
C SER A 71 -24.36 -12.43 -12.28
N ARG A 72 -23.49 -13.34 -12.74
CA ARG A 72 -22.98 -14.44 -11.92
C ARG A 72 -22.04 -13.92 -10.85
N LEU A 73 -22.14 -14.49 -9.65
CA LEU A 73 -21.27 -14.19 -8.53
C LEU A 73 -20.26 -15.32 -8.31
N ASP A 74 -19.03 -14.96 -8.00
CA ASP A 74 -18.02 -15.90 -7.53
C ASP A 74 -18.23 -16.28 -6.06
N SER A 75 -17.37 -17.16 -5.55
CA SER A 75 -17.41 -17.61 -4.14
C SER A 75 -17.28 -16.51 -3.10
N GLN A 76 -16.84 -15.30 -3.48
CA GLN A 76 -16.70 -14.14 -2.60
C GLN A 76 -17.84 -13.13 -2.80
N GLY A 77 -18.92 -13.55 -3.46
CA GLY A 77 -20.06 -12.69 -3.79
C GLY A 77 -19.72 -11.61 -4.83
N ARG A 78 -18.59 -11.72 -5.54
CA ARG A 78 -18.17 -10.70 -6.51
C ARG A 78 -18.74 -11.01 -7.87
N SER A 79 -19.31 -10.01 -8.52
CA SER A 79 -19.63 -10.06 -9.95
C SER A 79 -18.39 -9.73 -10.80
N PRO A 80 -18.41 -10.02 -12.12
CA PRO A 80 -17.38 -9.55 -13.05
C PRO A 80 -17.16 -8.03 -12.98
N LEU A 81 -18.22 -7.25 -12.71
CA LEU A 81 -18.13 -5.79 -12.56
C LEU A 81 -17.28 -5.40 -11.35
N HIS A 82 -17.37 -6.14 -10.22
CA HIS A 82 -16.47 -5.94 -9.08
C HIS A 82 -15.01 -6.13 -9.48
N LEU A 83 -14.71 -7.19 -10.22
CA LEU A 83 -13.34 -7.53 -10.62
C LEU A 83 -12.77 -6.53 -11.61
N ALA A 84 -13.56 -6.10 -12.61
CA ALA A 84 -13.15 -5.06 -13.55
C ALA A 84 -12.91 -3.72 -12.83
N SER A 85 -13.80 -3.34 -11.91
CA SER A 85 -13.71 -2.10 -11.12
C SER A 85 -12.52 -2.11 -10.16
N ALA A 86 -12.25 -3.26 -9.52
CA ALA A 86 -11.14 -3.44 -8.59
C ALA A 86 -9.77 -3.46 -9.26
N ASN A 87 -9.70 -3.66 -10.59
CA ASN A 87 -8.46 -3.64 -11.36
C ASN A 87 -8.35 -2.44 -12.33
N GLY A 88 -9.40 -1.61 -12.44
CA GLY A 88 -9.36 -0.37 -13.20
C GLY A 88 -9.62 -0.51 -14.69
N TYR A 89 -10.22 -1.61 -15.14
CA TYR A 89 -10.52 -1.83 -16.56
C TYR A 89 -11.80 -1.11 -16.98
N ALA A 90 -11.72 0.21 -17.14
CA ALA A 90 -12.86 1.08 -17.44
C ALA A 90 -13.63 0.69 -18.71
N ASN A 91 -12.96 0.15 -19.73
CA ASN A 91 -13.57 -0.40 -20.93
C ASN A 91 -14.46 -1.62 -20.66
N ILE A 92 -14.01 -2.53 -19.79
CA ILE A 92 -14.80 -3.70 -19.36
C ILE A 92 -15.92 -3.27 -18.40
N VAL A 93 -15.66 -2.29 -17.52
CA VAL A 93 -16.70 -1.68 -16.68
C VAL A 93 -17.82 -1.13 -17.55
N LYS A 94 -17.49 -0.32 -18.57
CA LYS A 94 -18.46 0.22 -19.52
C LYS A 94 -19.25 -0.87 -20.25
N LEU A 95 -18.57 -1.90 -20.74
CA LEU A 95 -19.19 -3.04 -21.42
C LEU A 95 -20.15 -3.82 -20.51
N LEU A 96 -19.76 -4.08 -19.27
CA LEU A 96 -20.59 -4.78 -18.29
C LEU A 96 -21.78 -3.92 -17.86
N LEU A 97 -21.58 -2.60 -17.76
CA LEU A 97 -22.68 -1.68 -17.57
C LEU A 97 -23.63 -1.67 -18.76
N GLU A 98 -23.32 -2.13 -19.97
CA GLU A 98 -24.37 -2.25 -21.00
C GLU A 98 -25.41 -3.35 -20.67
N HIS A 99 -25.16 -4.19 -19.67
CA HIS A 99 -25.97 -5.35 -19.29
C HIS A 99 -26.49 -5.23 -17.85
N ASP A 100 -27.80 -5.01 -17.66
CA ASP A 100 -28.50 -4.93 -16.37
C ASP A 100 -27.85 -4.00 -15.32
N GLN A 101 -27.63 -2.74 -15.73
CA GLN A 101 -27.01 -1.66 -14.95
C GLN A 101 -27.47 -1.57 -13.50
N GLU A 102 -28.79 -1.56 -13.29
CA GLU A 102 -29.36 -1.19 -11.99
C GLU A 102 -29.10 -2.24 -10.91
N ILE A 103 -29.02 -3.51 -11.31
CA ILE A 103 -28.80 -4.62 -10.40
C ILE A 103 -27.30 -4.76 -10.13
N MET A 104 -26.47 -4.70 -11.18
CA MET A 104 -25.04 -4.99 -11.07
C MET A 104 -24.26 -3.98 -10.23
N CYS A 105 -24.67 -2.72 -10.24
CA CYS A 105 -24.06 -1.67 -9.43
C CYS A 105 -24.35 -1.80 -7.93
N ARG A 106 -25.46 -2.47 -7.56
CA ARG A 106 -25.93 -2.65 -6.16
C ARG A 106 -25.43 -3.91 -5.49
N VAL A 107 -24.88 -4.86 -6.25
CA VAL A 107 -24.36 -6.11 -5.70
C VAL A 107 -23.26 -5.81 -4.68
N LEU A 108 -23.33 -6.49 -3.54
CA LEU A 108 -22.34 -6.42 -2.47
C LEU A 108 -21.49 -7.70 -2.46
N ASP A 109 -20.18 -7.54 -2.37
CA ASP A 109 -19.28 -8.66 -2.10
C ASP A 109 -19.36 -9.13 -0.63
N GLU A 110 -18.64 -10.20 -0.27
CA GLU A 110 -18.58 -10.72 1.11
C GLU A 110 -18.12 -9.68 2.16
N ASP A 111 -17.40 -8.63 1.74
CA ASP A 111 -16.97 -7.53 2.61
C ASP A 111 -18.01 -6.39 2.66
N GLY A 112 -19.17 -6.55 2.01
CA GLY A 112 -20.22 -5.55 1.92
C GLY A 112 -19.88 -4.38 0.99
N ARG A 113 -19.04 -4.59 -0.02
CA ARG A 113 -18.59 -3.52 -0.94
C ARG A 113 -19.25 -3.65 -2.30
N THR A 114 -19.63 -2.52 -2.88
CA THR A 114 -20.07 -2.45 -4.29
C THR A 114 -18.87 -2.32 -5.25
N PRO A 115 -19.05 -2.49 -6.57
CA PRO A 115 -17.99 -2.25 -7.54
C PRO A 115 -17.37 -0.84 -7.44
N LEU A 116 -18.20 0.17 -7.16
CA LEU A 116 -17.78 1.56 -6.99
C LEU A 116 -16.88 1.75 -5.76
N HIS A 117 -17.19 1.09 -4.64
CA HIS A 117 -16.30 1.06 -3.48
C HIS A 117 -14.91 0.56 -3.87
N LEU A 118 -14.83 -0.53 -4.63
CA LEU A 118 -13.55 -1.12 -5.05
C LEU A 118 -12.78 -0.22 -6.02
N ALA A 119 -13.46 0.45 -6.95
CA ALA A 119 -12.84 1.41 -7.87
C ALA A 119 -12.26 2.62 -7.10
N ILE A 120 -13.04 3.19 -6.16
CA ILE A 120 -12.60 4.30 -5.30
C ILE A 120 -11.42 3.86 -4.44
N MET A 121 -11.55 2.77 -3.68
CA MET A 121 -10.50 2.28 -2.78
C MET A 121 -9.16 2.08 -3.48
N ASN A 122 -9.18 1.62 -4.73
CA ASN A 122 -7.97 1.41 -5.53
C ASN A 122 -7.50 2.64 -6.32
N GLY A 123 -8.36 3.67 -6.47
CA GLY A 123 -8.00 4.95 -7.10
C GLY A 123 -8.19 4.98 -8.62
N TYR A 124 -9.02 4.11 -9.18
CA TYR A 124 -9.24 4.02 -10.63
C TYR A 124 -10.30 5.01 -11.11
N HIS A 125 -9.87 6.25 -11.34
CA HIS A 125 -10.74 7.38 -11.68
C HIS A 125 -11.59 7.17 -12.94
N GLU A 126 -11.09 6.54 -14.00
CA GLU A 126 -11.90 6.25 -15.19
C GLU A 126 -12.99 5.19 -14.93
N SER A 127 -12.70 4.16 -14.14
CA SER A 127 -13.73 3.20 -13.71
C SER A 127 -14.78 3.86 -12.81
N VAL A 128 -14.35 4.75 -11.91
CA VAL A 128 -15.27 5.56 -11.11
C VAL A 128 -16.14 6.43 -12.01
N ARG A 129 -15.56 7.11 -13.00
CA ARG A 129 -16.30 7.93 -13.96
C ARG A 129 -17.41 7.15 -14.66
N GLU A 130 -17.12 5.97 -15.19
CA GLU A 130 -18.13 5.14 -15.86
C GLU A 130 -19.22 4.65 -14.90
N LEU A 131 -18.87 4.27 -13.67
CA LEU A 131 -19.83 3.83 -12.65
C LEU A 131 -20.73 4.98 -12.15
N THR A 132 -20.17 6.19 -12.01
CA THR A 132 -20.91 7.38 -11.54
C THR A 132 -21.89 7.91 -12.59
N LYS A 133 -21.65 7.69 -13.89
CA LYS A 133 -22.59 8.09 -14.96
C LYS A 133 -23.95 7.40 -14.86
N VAL A 134 -23.96 6.15 -14.42
CA VAL A 134 -25.10 5.26 -14.59
C VAL A 134 -26.20 5.55 -13.58
N GLN A 135 -25.88 5.86 -12.32
CA GLN A 135 -26.90 6.04 -11.28
C GLN A 135 -26.52 7.12 -10.27
N PRO A 136 -27.07 8.34 -10.42
CA PRO A 136 -26.95 9.41 -9.44
C PRO A 136 -27.83 9.23 -8.18
N GLU A 137 -28.49 8.09 -8.01
CA GLU A 137 -29.40 7.82 -6.87
C GLU A 137 -29.04 6.53 -6.11
N LEU A 138 -28.07 5.75 -6.60
CA LEU A 138 -27.49 4.62 -5.83
C LEU A 138 -26.66 5.07 -4.63
N TYR A 139 -26.63 6.38 -4.43
CA TYR A 139 -25.93 7.11 -3.41
C TYR A 139 -26.54 6.99 -2.03
N ASP A 140 -27.55 6.15 -1.80
CA ASP A 140 -28.28 5.96 -0.52
C ASP A 140 -27.40 5.61 0.71
N GLN A 141 -26.08 5.54 0.54
CA GLN A 141 -25.09 5.74 1.60
C GLN A 141 -24.23 6.98 1.28
N GLU A 142 -24.86 8.15 1.22
CA GLU A 142 -24.26 9.45 0.79
C GLU A 142 -23.01 9.80 1.60
N THR A 143 -22.93 9.22 2.79
CA THR A 143 -21.90 9.33 3.81
C THR A 143 -20.58 8.59 3.50
N THR A 144 -20.51 7.78 2.43
CA THR A 144 -19.45 6.76 2.29
C THR A 144 -18.41 7.07 1.20
N MET A 145 -18.76 7.62 0.04
CA MET A 145 -17.81 7.69 -1.09
C MET A 145 -16.72 8.74 -0.93
N LEU A 146 -17.09 9.98 -0.60
CA LEU A 146 -16.13 11.06 -0.39
C LEU A 146 -15.23 10.74 0.81
N HIS A 147 -15.81 10.22 1.90
CA HIS A 147 -15.07 9.71 3.05
C HIS A 147 -14.15 8.55 2.68
N LEU A 148 -14.55 7.62 1.81
CA LEU A 148 -13.66 6.57 1.29
C LEU A 148 -12.50 7.14 0.49
N CYS A 149 -12.73 8.16 -0.36
CA CYS A 149 -11.65 8.85 -1.06
C CYS A 149 -10.63 9.40 -0.06
N VAL A 150 -11.09 10.01 1.03
CA VAL A 150 -10.20 10.51 2.10
C VAL A 150 -9.49 9.38 2.85
N MET A 151 -10.23 8.35 3.24
CA MET A 151 -9.72 7.18 3.96
C MET A 151 -8.57 6.50 3.20
N TYR A 152 -8.77 6.29 1.89
CA TYR A 152 -7.80 5.63 1.02
C TYR A 152 -6.83 6.60 0.31
N ASN A 153 -6.87 7.90 0.66
CA ASN A 153 -6.03 8.96 0.10
C ASN A 153 -6.08 9.07 -1.43
N ARG A 154 -7.29 9.16 -1.98
CA ARG A 154 -7.59 9.14 -3.42
C ARG A 154 -7.99 10.53 -3.90
N LEU A 155 -7.04 11.46 -3.88
CA LEU A 155 -7.26 12.86 -4.26
C LEU A 155 -7.87 12.98 -5.67
N ASN A 156 -7.30 12.34 -6.69
CA ASN A 156 -7.81 12.48 -8.07
C ASN A 156 -9.24 11.97 -8.24
N VAL A 157 -9.61 10.92 -7.50
CA VAL A 157 -10.99 10.40 -7.49
C VAL A 157 -11.91 11.36 -6.74
N LEU A 158 -11.44 11.92 -5.62
CA LEU A 158 -12.17 12.94 -4.87
C LEU A 158 -12.48 14.15 -5.77
N ILE A 159 -11.47 14.68 -6.46
CA ILE A 159 -11.60 15.80 -7.41
C ILE A 159 -12.63 15.45 -8.48
N LEU A 160 -12.50 14.28 -9.12
CA LEU A 160 -13.42 13.85 -10.17
C LEU A 160 -14.88 13.82 -9.68
N ILE A 161 -15.13 13.25 -8.50
CA ILE A 161 -16.48 13.17 -7.94
C ILE A 161 -17.01 14.57 -7.64
N LEU A 162 -16.19 15.43 -7.02
CA LEU A 162 -16.56 16.80 -6.64
C LEU A 162 -16.81 17.70 -7.86
N GLU A 163 -16.06 17.53 -8.95
CA GLU A 163 -16.28 18.26 -10.20
C GLU A 163 -17.54 17.79 -10.93
N SER A 164 -17.87 16.50 -10.80
CA SER A 164 -19.06 15.90 -11.43
C SER A 164 -20.36 16.13 -10.68
N ASN A 165 -20.30 16.40 -9.38
CA ASN A 165 -21.46 16.46 -8.50
C ASN A 165 -21.41 17.74 -7.65
N VAL A 166 -22.13 18.78 -8.07
CA VAL A 166 -22.23 20.06 -7.35
C VAL A 166 -23.19 19.88 -6.16
N SER A 167 -22.73 19.13 -5.16
CA SER A 167 -23.45 18.95 -3.90
C SER A 167 -22.79 19.79 -2.82
N ASP A 168 -23.61 20.43 -1.99
CA ASP A 168 -23.17 21.12 -0.78
C ASP A 168 -22.54 20.09 0.17
N LEU A 169 -21.22 20.21 0.38
CA LEU A 169 -20.42 19.28 1.17
C LEU A 169 -20.76 19.29 2.65
N SER A 170 -21.47 20.33 3.13
CA SER A 170 -21.86 20.51 4.53
C SER A 170 -22.82 19.42 5.02
N ASN A 171 -23.68 18.90 4.13
CA ASN A 171 -24.67 17.88 4.46
C ASN A 171 -24.10 16.46 4.47
N ILE A 172 -22.88 16.27 3.96
CA ILE A 172 -22.25 14.94 3.83
C ILE A 172 -21.43 14.63 5.08
N LYS A 173 -22.07 13.97 6.04
CA LYS A 173 -21.47 13.55 7.31
C LYS A 173 -21.40 12.03 7.43
N ASP A 174 -20.36 11.47 8.07
CA ASP A 174 -20.31 10.04 8.35
C ASP A 174 -21.25 9.64 9.50
N ARG A 175 -21.26 8.36 9.88
CA ARG A 175 -22.07 7.83 11.00
C ARG A 175 -21.75 8.44 12.38
N ALA A 176 -20.68 9.23 12.49
CA ALA A 176 -20.28 9.94 13.70
C ALA A 176 -20.39 11.46 13.51
N GLY A 177 -21.14 11.92 12.50
CA GLY A 177 -21.30 13.33 12.17
C GLY A 177 -20.07 13.99 11.56
N ASN A 178 -19.00 13.25 11.25
CA ASN A 178 -17.77 13.86 10.74
C ASN A 178 -17.97 14.30 9.30
N SER A 179 -17.70 15.58 9.01
CA SER A 179 -17.54 16.04 7.63
C SER A 179 -16.29 15.41 6.99
N ILE A 180 -16.17 15.58 5.67
CA ILE A 180 -14.99 15.15 4.90
C ILE A 180 -13.72 15.82 5.45
N LEU A 181 -13.81 17.07 5.90
CA LEU A 181 -12.69 17.81 6.48
C LEU A 181 -12.23 17.21 7.80
N HIS A 182 -13.15 16.83 8.70
CA HIS A 182 -12.80 16.12 9.94
C HIS A 182 -12.04 14.82 9.63
N SER A 183 -12.51 14.05 8.67
CA SER A 183 -11.86 12.80 8.25
C SER A 183 -10.47 13.06 7.65
N ALA A 184 -10.32 14.10 6.83
CA ALA A 184 -9.07 14.46 6.20
C ALA A 184 -8.03 14.91 7.23
N THR A 185 -8.48 15.69 8.22
CA THR A 185 -7.65 16.16 9.34
C THR A 185 -7.23 15.02 10.25
N ALA A 186 -8.15 14.17 10.69
CA ALA A 186 -7.86 13.00 11.54
C ALA A 186 -6.86 12.03 10.87
N LEU A 187 -6.95 11.89 9.55
CA LEU A 187 -6.05 11.05 8.74
C LEU A 187 -4.83 11.79 8.17
N ARG A 188 -4.68 13.09 8.49
CA ARG A 188 -3.55 13.95 8.10
C ARG A 188 -3.32 14.01 6.59
N ARG A 189 -4.40 14.09 5.82
CA ARG A 189 -4.38 14.11 4.35
C ARG A 189 -4.15 15.53 3.80
N ILE A 190 -2.95 16.07 4.00
CA ILE A 190 -2.59 17.47 3.67
C ILE A 190 -3.07 17.91 2.28
N GLN A 191 -2.82 17.11 1.23
CA GLN A 191 -3.18 17.48 -0.13
C GLN A 191 -4.70 17.54 -0.36
N ILE A 192 -5.45 16.65 0.30
CA ILE A 192 -6.92 16.69 0.29
C ILE A 192 -7.42 17.91 1.06
N ILE A 193 -6.83 18.19 2.22
CA ILE A 193 -7.18 19.38 3.02
C ILE A 193 -6.92 20.65 2.21
N LYS A 194 -5.74 20.78 1.58
CA LYS A 194 -5.41 21.89 0.68
C LYS A 194 -6.45 22.03 -0.42
N TYR A 195 -6.79 20.93 -1.11
CA TYR A 195 -7.80 20.98 -2.16
C TYR A 195 -9.17 21.42 -1.63
N LEU A 196 -9.66 20.84 -0.53
CA LEU A 196 -10.98 21.16 0.05
C LEU A 196 -11.07 22.61 0.55
N VAL A 197 -9.97 23.14 1.07
CA VAL A 197 -9.89 24.49 1.63
C VAL A 197 -9.69 25.55 0.55
N MET A 198 -8.91 25.24 -0.50
CA MET A 198 -8.60 26.17 -1.59
C MET A 198 -9.63 26.10 -2.73
N SER A 199 -10.42 25.03 -2.83
CA SER A 199 -11.45 24.92 -3.85
C SER A 199 -12.59 25.91 -3.59
N SER A 200 -13.27 26.33 -4.65
CA SER A 200 -14.43 27.24 -4.58
C SER A 200 -15.70 26.60 -4.02
N GLN A 201 -15.61 25.34 -3.56
CA GLN A 201 -16.74 24.62 -2.98
C GLN A 201 -16.87 25.02 -1.51
N GLN A 202 -18.10 25.32 -1.08
CA GLN A 202 -18.42 25.72 0.30
C GLN A 202 -18.16 24.53 1.25
N VAL A 203 -16.92 24.39 1.71
CA VAL A 203 -16.60 23.53 2.85
C VAL A 203 -16.71 24.37 4.09
N ASP A 204 -17.68 24.07 4.93
CA ASP A 204 -17.77 24.66 6.26
C ASP A 204 -16.61 24.14 7.13
N VAL A 205 -15.64 25.02 7.38
CA VAL A 205 -14.44 24.74 8.19
C VAL A 205 -14.78 24.68 9.68
N ASP A 206 -15.81 25.43 10.08
CA ASP A 206 -16.28 25.56 11.46
C ASP A 206 -17.40 24.54 11.78
N ALA A 207 -17.73 23.67 10.82
CA ALA A 207 -18.68 22.58 11.02
C ALA A 207 -18.26 21.71 12.21
N VAL A 208 -19.24 21.42 13.06
CA VAL A 208 -19.06 20.49 14.19
C VAL A 208 -19.60 19.10 13.85
N ASN A 209 -18.89 18.07 14.32
CA ASN A 209 -19.38 16.70 14.31
C ASN A 209 -20.36 16.43 15.45
N GLU A 210 -20.88 15.19 15.56
CA GLU A 210 -21.80 14.80 16.64
C GLU A 210 -21.21 14.95 18.05
N ASN A 211 -19.87 15.03 18.16
CA ASN A 211 -19.17 15.24 19.42
C ASN A 211 -18.93 16.72 19.73
N GLY A 212 -19.43 17.64 18.91
CA GLY A 212 -19.22 19.09 19.06
C GLY A 212 -17.80 19.55 18.73
N LEU A 213 -16.99 18.71 18.08
CA LEU A 213 -15.62 19.04 17.70
C LEU A 213 -15.60 19.56 16.26
N THR A 214 -14.84 20.62 16.03
CA THR A 214 -14.46 21.07 14.70
C THR A 214 -13.26 20.28 14.17
N ALA A 215 -12.94 20.43 12.87
CA ALA A 215 -11.71 19.88 12.31
C ALA A 215 -10.46 20.47 13.01
N LEU A 216 -10.51 21.73 13.46
CA LEU A 216 -9.44 22.36 14.21
C LEU A 216 -9.25 21.71 15.59
N ASP A 217 -10.33 21.40 16.30
CA ASP A 217 -10.25 20.75 17.61
C ASP A 217 -9.64 19.34 17.51
N ILE A 218 -9.93 18.62 16.43
CA ILE A 218 -9.31 17.32 16.15
C ILE A 218 -7.79 17.47 16.02
N ILE A 219 -7.29 18.45 15.26
CA ILE A 219 -5.84 18.61 15.04
C ILE A 219 -5.11 19.04 16.32
N GLU A 220 -5.76 19.80 17.21
CA GLU A 220 -5.18 20.22 18.48
C GLU A 220 -4.97 19.06 19.47
N GLN A 221 -5.80 18.03 19.40
CA GLN A 221 -5.67 16.82 20.21
C GLN A 221 -4.58 15.86 19.68
N MET A 222 -4.02 16.10 18.48
CA MET A 222 -2.99 15.25 17.89
C MET A 222 -1.59 15.62 18.37
N PRO A 223 -0.63 14.67 18.34
CA PRO A 223 0.77 14.98 18.60
C PRO A 223 1.27 16.08 17.67
N LYS A 224 1.92 17.09 18.26
CA LYS A 224 2.49 18.22 17.53
C LYS A 224 3.71 17.75 16.74
N ASP A 225 3.51 17.55 15.45
CA ASP A 225 4.57 17.32 14.48
C ASP A 225 4.41 18.25 13.26
N VAL A 226 5.41 18.28 12.39
CA VAL A 226 5.50 19.24 11.28
C VAL A 226 4.23 19.24 10.41
N LYS A 227 3.65 18.07 10.14
CA LYS A 227 2.41 17.98 9.36
C LYS A 227 1.19 18.48 10.14
N THR A 228 1.09 18.19 11.43
CA THR A 228 -0.02 18.68 12.27
C THR A 228 0.02 20.21 12.38
N ILE A 229 1.22 20.80 12.46
CA ILE A 229 1.41 22.26 12.44
C ILE A 229 0.96 22.84 11.09
N GLU A 230 1.43 22.28 9.98
CA GLU A 230 1.04 22.73 8.64
C GLU A 230 -0.49 22.63 8.43
N ILE A 231 -1.11 21.51 8.84
CA ILE A 231 -2.57 21.35 8.74
C ILE A 231 -3.29 22.38 9.60
N LYS A 232 -2.82 22.64 10.81
CA LYS A 232 -3.40 23.66 11.69
C LYS A 232 -3.34 25.04 11.05
N GLU A 233 -2.20 25.43 10.49
CA GLU A 233 -2.04 26.70 9.77
C GLU A 233 -2.98 26.80 8.55
N LEU A 234 -3.13 25.72 7.79
CA LEU A 234 -4.05 25.66 6.65
C LEU A 234 -5.52 25.86 7.06
N LEU A 235 -5.95 25.27 8.17
CA LEU A 235 -7.32 25.42 8.67
C LEU A 235 -7.58 26.82 9.26
N ILE A 236 -6.59 27.41 9.94
CA ILE A 236 -6.71 28.76 10.50
C ILE A 236 -6.75 29.81 9.38
N SER A 237 -5.87 29.68 8.38
CA SER A 237 -5.79 30.61 7.27
C SER A 237 -7.06 30.62 6.41
N SER A 238 -7.80 29.51 6.36
CA SER A 238 -9.08 29.42 5.64
C SER A 238 -10.29 29.91 6.43
N ALA A 239 -10.34 29.65 7.74
CA ALA A 239 -11.38 30.22 8.60
C ALA A 239 -11.32 31.77 8.60
N GLY A 240 -10.11 32.34 8.53
CA GLY A 240 -9.91 33.79 8.42
C GLY A 240 -10.36 34.40 7.09
N THR A 241 -10.15 33.71 5.97
CA THR A 241 -10.54 34.23 4.62
C THR A 241 -12.04 34.12 4.35
N LEU A 242 -12.73 33.10 4.89
CA LEU A 242 -14.18 32.97 4.80
C LEU A 242 -14.90 34.09 5.56
N ARG A 243 -14.46 34.42 6.79
CA ARG A 243 -15.01 35.55 7.58
C ARG A 243 -14.88 36.89 6.85
N VAL A 244 -13.77 37.12 6.14
CA VAL A 244 -13.56 38.34 5.33
C VAL A 244 -14.48 38.38 4.09
N LYS A 245 -14.85 37.22 3.55
CA LYS A 245 -15.74 37.10 2.39
C LYS A 245 -17.19 37.36 2.80
N GLU A 246 -17.63 36.77 3.91
CA GLU A 246 -18.94 37.02 4.52
C GLU A 246 -19.13 38.48 4.92
N THR A 247 -18.10 39.15 5.46
CA THR A 247 -18.19 40.59 5.77
C THR A 247 -18.34 41.45 4.52
N LYS A 248 -17.74 41.08 3.39
CA LYS A 248 -17.89 41.82 2.13
C LYS A 248 -19.27 41.62 1.49
N ASP A 249 -19.82 40.43 1.60
CA ASP A 249 -21.17 40.12 1.10
C ASP A 249 -22.25 40.76 2.02
N ALA A 250 -22.00 40.85 3.33
CA ALA A 250 -22.85 41.54 4.30
C ALA A 250 -22.79 43.08 4.21
N GLU A 251 -21.61 43.65 3.93
CA GLU A 251 -21.42 45.10 3.73
C GLU A 251 -22.16 45.62 2.48
N THR A 252 -22.44 44.75 1.50
CA THR A 252 -23.18 45.13 0.28
C THR A 252 -24.71 45.16 0.49
N THR A 253 -25.22 44.64 1.62
CA THR A 253 -26.66 44.46 1.85
C THR A 253 -27.22 45.18 3.09
N SER A 254 -26.43 46.01 3.77
CA SER A 254 -26.87 46.68 5.01
C SER A 254 -26.46 48.15 5.12
N LEU A 255 -26.77 48.94 4.09
CA LEU A 255 -27.02 50.36 4.30
C LEU A 255 -28.44 50.52 4.84
N LEU A 256 -28.59 50.67 6.16
CA LEU A 256 -29.46 51.66 6.84
C LEU A 256 -29.58 51.42 8.37
N ILE A 257 -29.09 52.41 9.12
CA ILE A 257 -29.42 52.86 10.50
C ILE A 257 -28.64 52.22 11.69
N PRO A 258 -28.00 53.05 12.57
CA PRO A 258 -27.22 52.62 13.73
C PRO A 258 -28.03 52.60 15.04
N GLY A 259 -27.69 51.70 15.98
CA GLY A 259 -28.21 51.76 17.35
C GLY A 259 -27.77 50.63 18.29
N VAL A 260 -26.79 50.95 19.15
CA VAL A 260 -26.68 50.62 20.59
C VAL A 260 -26.73 49.16 21.08
N GLY A 261 -25.67 48.78 21.80
CA GLY A 261 -25.79 48.05 23.07
C GLY A 261 -25.39 46.57 23.04
N GLY A 262 -24.21 46.25 23.56
CA GLY A 262 -23.82 44.86 23.83
C GLY A 262 -24.63 44.22 24.97
N VAL A 263 -24.51 42.90 25.12
CA VAL A 263 -24.45 42.15 26.40
C VAL A 263 -24.39 40.63 26.14
N ALA A 264 -23.48 40.00 26.90
CA ALA A 264 -23.42 38.64 27.47
C ALA A 264 -23.35 37.37 26.59
N ASN A 265 -22.19 36.74 26.72
CA ASN A 265 -21.99 35.29 26.80
C ASN A 265 -22.96 34.66 27.82
N HIS A 266 -23.67 33.60 27.41
CA HIS A 266 -24.23 32.62 28.34
C HIS A 266 -23.58 31.25 28.07
N ILE A 267 -22.71 30.87 29.00
CA ILE A 267 -22.21 29.52 29.19
C ILE A 267 -23.38 28.71 29.78
N ILE A 268 -23.80 27.65 29.10
CA ILE A 268 -24.68 26.62 29.67
C ILE A 268 -23.83 25.35 29.76
N GLU A 269 -23.39 25.05 30.98
CA GLU A 269 -22.91 23.73 31.36
C GLU A 269 -24.11 22.77 31.43
N SER A 270 -24.06 21.68 30.68
CA SER A 270 -24.93 20.53 30.89
C SER A 270 -24.11 19.25 30.92
N GLU A 271 -23.61 18.93 32.11
CA GLU A 271 -23.19 17.57 32.47
C GLU A 271 -24.43 16.67 32.49
N THR A 272 -24.37 15.52 31.77
CA THR A 272 -25.06 14.23 32.06
C THR A 272 -25.12 13.24 30.86
N ALA A 273 -24.42 13.49 29.74
CA ALA A 273 -24.37 12.55 28.60
C ALA A 273 -22.97 11.94 28.32
N THR A 274 -22.03 12.02 29.27
CA THR A 274 -20.59 11.86 29.01
C THR A 274 -20.10 10.41 28.89
N ASP A 275 -20.76 9.42 29.47
CA ASP A 275 -20.14 8.09 29.65
C ASP A 275 -20.41 7.08 28.49
N SER A 276 -21.55 7.20 27.80
CA SER A 276 -21.83 6.42 26.58
C SER A 276 -21.09 7.00 25.36
N ASN A 277 -21.08 8.34 25.23
CA ASN A 277 -20.35 9.07 24.20
C ASN A 277 -18.83 8.87 24.31
N SER A 278 -18.27 8.84 25.52
CA SER A 278 -16.84 8.52 25.75
C SER A 278 -16.42 7.18 25.13
N LYS A 279 -17.28 6.15 25.21
CA LYS A 279 -16.96 4.81 24.71
C LYS A 279 -16.98 4.75 23.19
N LEU A 280 -17.98 5.36 22.53
CA LEU A 280 -18.06 5.39 21.07
C LEU A 280 -16.92 6.24 20.46
N VAL A 281 -16.62 7.38 21.08
CA VAL A 281 -15.47 8.24 20.72
C VAL A 281 -14.16 7.50 20.88
N LYS A 282 -13.94 6.80 22.00
CA LYS A 282 -12.75 5.95 22.21
C LYS A 282 -12.66 4.82 21.19
N MET A 283 -13.78 4.17 20.87
CA MET A 283 -13.80 3.07 19.90
C MET A 283 -13.47 3.55 18.48
N TRP A 284 -14.03 4.68 18.06
CA TRP A 284 -13.72 5.31 16.78
C TRP A 284 -12.26 5.76 16.75
N TRP A 285 -11.78 6.46 17.78
CA TRP A 285 -10.37 6.86 17.91
C TRP A 285 -9.42 5.66 17.91
N GLU A 286 -9.74 4.56 18.58
CA GLU A 286 -8.93 3.34 18.54
C GLU A 286 -8.93 2.66 17.16
N LYS A 287 -10.00 2.81 16.38
CA LYS A 287 -10.06 2.32 14.99
C LYS A 287 -9.21 3.20 14.07
N VAL A 288 -9.35 4.52 14.17
CA VAL A 288 -8.56 5.52 13.43
C VAL A 288 -7.09 5.38 13.81
N LYS A 289 -6.75 5.37 15.10
CA LYS A 289 -5.39 5.19 15.63
C LYS A 289 -4.75 3.89 15.17
N ARG A 290 -5.46 2.76 15.21
CA ARG A 290 -4.91 1.50 14.66
C ARG A 290 -4.65 1.58 13.16
N PHE A 291 -5.52 2.25 12.42
CA PHE A 291 -5.39 2.42 10.97
C PHE A 291 -4.26 3.39 10.61
N THR A 292 -4.15 4.54 11.28
CA THR A 292 -3.09 5.54 11.09
C THR A 292 -1.74 4.96 11.50
N ILE A 293 -1.63 4.28 12.66
CA ILE A 293 -0.41 3.58 13.07
C ILE A 293 0.00 2.54 12.03
N PHE A 294 -0.95 1.80 11.44
CA PHE A 294 -0.62 0.82 10.42
C PHE A 294 -0.08 1.46 9.13
N GLN A 295 -0.71 2.54 8.65
CA GLN A 295 -0.23 3.27 7.47
C GLN A 295 1.11 3.98 7.73
N GLU A 296 1.24 4.66 8.87
CA GLU A 296 2.47 5.37 9.25
C GLU A 296 3.62 4.39 9.48
N LYS A 297 3.36 3.24 10.11
CA LYS A 297 4.37 2.18 10.28
C LYS A 297 4.87 1.65 8.94
N ARG A 298 3.98 1.56 7.93
CA ARG A 298 4.33 1.12 6.57
C ARG A 298 5.13 2.21 5.83
N GLU A 299 4.67 3.45 5.84
CA GLU A 299 5.37 4.55 5.14
C GLU A 299 6.73 4.89 5.79
N LYS A 300 6.81 4.82 7.13
CA LYS A 300 8.03 5.10 7.88
C LYS A 300 9.07 3.99 7.72
N SER A 301 8.67 2.71 7.74
CA SER A 301 9.60 1.60 7.50
C SER A 301 10.24 1.70 6.13
N ASP A 302 9.43 2.05 5.14
CA ASP A 302 9.82 2.04 3.73
C ASP A 302 10.83 3.18 3.44
N LYS A 303 10.59 4.39 3.99
CA LYS A 303 11.55 5.51 3.90
C LYS A 303 12.84 5.27 4.67
N THR A 304 12.78 4.73 5.89
CA THR A 304 13.99 4.48 6.70
C THR A 304 14.93 3.47 6.07
N LEU A 305 14.39 2.47 5.37
CA LEU A 305 15.19 1.43 4.74
C LEU A 305 15.90 1.94 3.49
N LEU A 306 15.24 2.79 2.70
CA LEU A 306 15.86 3.42 1.54
C LEU A 306 17.01 4.34 1.95
N VAL A 307 16.83 5.13 3.03
CA VAL A 307 17.90 5.96 3.59
C VAL A 307 19.07 5.08 4.03
N ALA A 308 18.82 4.00 4.77
CA ALA A 308 19.89 3.08 5.18
C ALA A 308 20.64 2.46 3.98
N ALA A 309 19.93 2.00 2.95
CA ALA A 309 20.54 1.46 1.74
C ALA A 309 21.40 2.51 0.99
N SER A 310 20.92 3.76 0.89
CA SER A 310 21.69 4.84 0.27
C SER A 310 22.97 5.21 1.04
N VAL A 311 22.92 5.21 2.37
CA VAL A 311 24.09 5.45 3.22
C VAL A 311 25.12 4.33 3.05
N ILE A 312 24.68 3.07 3.08
CA ILE A 312 25.56 1.90 2.86
C ILE A 312 26.18 1.95 1.46
N ALA A 313 25.41 2.30 0.42
CA ALA A 313 25.92 2.46 -0.94
C ALA A 313 27.00 3.55 -1.02
N ALA A 314 26.76 4.70 -0.39
CA ALA A 314 27.71 5.79 -0.33
C ALA A 314 28.99 5.39 0.41
N MET A 315 28.88 4.72 1.56
CA MET A 315 30.04 4.24 2.33
C MET A 315 30.86 3.23 1.53
N ALA A 316 30.22 2.28 0.86
CA ALA A 316 30.93 1.28 0.04
C ALA A 316 31.62 1.91 -1.17
N TYR A 317 30.98 2.91 -1.79
CA TYR A 317 31.57 3.68 -2.89
C TYR A 317 32.79 4.50 -2.43
N GLN A 318 32.69 5.18 -1.30
CA GLN A 318 33.81 5.92 -0.71
C GLN A 318 34.98 4.99 -0.38
N ALA A 319 34.70 3.83 0.23
CA ALA A 319 35.70 2.83 0.55
C ALA A 319 36.35 2.19 -0.71
N ALA A 320 35.71 2.29 -1.88
CA ALA A 320 36.29 1.86 -3.15
C ALA A 320 37.25 2.91 -3.74
N ILE A 321 37.01 4.20 -3.52
CA ILE A 321 37.91 5.28 -3.97
C ILE A 321 39.10 5.43 -3.03
N SER A 322 38.85 5.25 -1.73
CA SER A 322 39.86 5.38 -0.69
C SER A 322 39.82 4.13 0.20
N PRO A 323 40.45 3.03 -0.25
CA PRO A 323 40.51 1.80 0.52
C PRO A 323 41.29 2.03 1.83
N PRO A 324 41.10 1.16 2.84
CA PRO A 324 41.83 1.20 4.10
C PRO A 324 43.34 1.27 3.88
N GLY A 325 44.01 2.25 4.49
CA GLY A 325 45.44 2.50 4.26
C GLY A 325 45.74 3.43 3.08
N GLY A 326 44.74 3.84 2.31
CA GLY A 326 44.85 4.85 1.26
C GLY A 326 45.26 4.30 -0.10
N VAL A 327 45.50 5.22 -1.03
CA VAL A 327 46.08 4.95 -2.35
C VAL A 327 47.47 5.55 -2.42
N ALA A 328 48.34 4.95 -3.23
CA ALA A 328 49.68 5.48 -3.46
C ALA A 328 49.60 6.84 -4.15
N GLU A 329 50.17 7.85 -3.50
CA GLU A 329 50.50 9.14 -4.10
C GLU A 329 51.96 9.09 -4.53
N VAL A 330 52.25 9.50 -5.76
CA VAL A 330 53.62 9.66 -6.26
C VAL A 330 53.74 11.08 -6.79
N ASP A 331 54.66 11.88 -6.24
CA ASP A 331 55.06 13.14 -6.84
C ASP A 331 55.81 12.84 -8.15
N ALA A 332 55.36 13.45 -9.25
CA ALA A 332 55.94 13.24 -10.59
C ALA A 332 57.42 13.65 -10.73
N THR A 333 58.06 14.11 -9.65
CA THR A 333 59.44 14.61 -9.61
C THR A 333 60.48 13.63 -9.07
N GLU A 334 60.11 12.46 -8.53
CA GLU A 334 61.06 11.50 -7.93
C GLU A 334 61.54 10.37 -8.87
N ILE A 335 61.35 10.47 -10.19
CA ILE A 335 61.92 9.51 -11.17
C ILE A 335 63.41 9.82 -11.47
N LEU A 336 64.21 10.13 -10.44
CA LEU A 336 65.66 10.38 -10.59
C LEU A 336 66.46 9.57 -9.58
N ALA A 337 66.32 8.24 -9.61
CA ALA A 337 67.43 7.28 -9.57
C ALA A 337 66.89 5.85 -9.35
N PRO A 338 67.11 4.90 -10.28
CA PRO A 338 66.88 3.49 -9.96
C PRO A 338 68.07 2.97 -9.13
N SER A 339 67.81 2.50 -7.92
CA SER A 339 68.77 1.68 -7.18
C SER A 339 68.72 0.23 -7.73
N PRO A 340 69.84 -0.52 -7.79
CA PRO A 340 69.91 -1.72 -8.62
C PRO A 340 69.47 -3.02 -7.92
N LEU A 341 68.83 -2.97 -6.75
CA LEU A 341 68.76 -4.14 -5.87
C LEU A 341 67.44 -4.43 -5.16
N ASP A 342 66.32 -3.87 -5.62
CA ASP A 342 65.01 -4.37 -5.20
C ASP A 342 64.15 -4.67 -6.42
N LYS A 343 63.47 -5.83 -6.40
CA LYS A 343 62.42 -6.17 -7.36
C LYS A 343 61.32 -5.12 -7.25
N ILE A 344 61.37 -4.11 -8.11
CA ILE A 344 60.35 -3.07 -8.22
C ILE A 344 59.09 -3.73 -8.79
N TYR A 345 58.16 -4.13 -7.93
CA TYR A 345 56.75 -4.09 -8.33
C TYR A 345 56.41 -2.60 -8.40
N GLU A 346 56.31 -2.05 -9.61
CA GLU A 346 56.00 -0.63 -9.83
C GLU A 346 54.67 -0.29 -9.18
N LEU A 347 54.72 0.38 -8.02
CA LEU A 347 53.55 0.93 -7.37
C LEU A 347 53.20 2.22 -8.10
N GLY A 348 52.29 2.13 -9.07
CA GLY A 348 51.83 3.30 -9.82
C GLY A 348 50.97 4.24 -8.98
N PRO A 349 50.67 5.45 -9.49
CA PRO A 349 49.73 6.36 -8.84
C PRO A 349 48.33 5.73 -8.75
N ALA A 350 47.62 6.00 -7.66
CA ALA A 350 46.27 5.49 -7.36
C ALA A 350 46.16 3.98 -7.07
N PHE A 351 47.28 3.24 -6.98
CA PHE A 351 47.24 1.84 -6.55
C PHE A 351 46.86 1.74 -5.07
N SER A 352 46.03 0.75 -4.74
CA SER A 352 45.58 0.51 -3.36
C SER A 352 46.75 0.06 -2.48
N LEU A 353 47.06 0.83 -1.44
CA LEU A 353 48.08 0.47 -0.46
C LEU A 353 47.68 -0.78 0.34
N LEU A 354 46.37 -1.00 0.52
CA LEU A 354 45.83 -2.24 1.08
C LEU A 354 46.26 -3.47 0.28
N ALA A 355 46.16 -3.39 -1.05
CA ALA A 355 46.52 -4.50 -1.93
C ALA A 355 48.04 -4.76 -1.94
N TYR A 356 48.83 -3.70 -1.76
CA TYR A 356 50.28 -3.80 -1.71
C TYR A 356 50.78 -4.42 -0.41
N PHE A 357 50.37 -3.88 0.74
CA PHE A 357 50.86 -4.34 2.05
C PHE A 357 50.15 -5.60 2.57
N TYR A 358 48.87 -5.78 2.23
CA TYR A 358 48.04 -6.87 2.75
C TYR A 358 47.19 -7.54 1.65
N PRO A 359 47.81 -8.24 0.68
CA PRO A 359 47.10 -8.79 -0.48
C PRO A 359 45.97 -9.77 -0.11
N GLY A 360 46.14 -10.57 0.96
CA GLY A 360 45.11 -11.48 1.45
C GLY A 360 43.87 -10.77 2.02
N LEU A 361 44.08 -9.74 2.85
CA LEU A 361 43.00 -8.93 3.42
C LEU A 361 42.33 -8.03 2.37
N SER A 362 43.11 -7.56 1.39
CA SER A 362 42.61 -6.77 0.27
C SER A 362 41.54 -7.52 -0.53
N ASN A 363 41.80 -8.77 -0.91
CA ASN A 363 40.83 -9.57 -1.66
C ASN A 363 39.51 -9.74 -0.90
N GLU A 364 39.58 -10.08 0.39
CA GLU A 364 38.39 -10.24 1.23
C GLU A 364 37.62 -8.92 1.42
N PHE A 365 38.35 -7.82 1.60
CA PHE A 365 37.78 -6.48 1.67
C PHE A 365 37.02 -6.12 0.39
N TRP A 366 37.63 -6.31 -0.79
CA TRP A 366 37.00 -5.96 -2.06
C TRP A 366 35.77 -6.80 -2.36
N ILE A 367 35.79 -8.11 -2.05
CA ILE A 367 34.63 -8.99 -2.20
C ILE A 367 33.48 -8.49 -1.31
N CYS A 368 33.75 -8.26 -0.02
CA CYS A 368 32.76 -7.80 0.93
C CYS A 368 32.21 -6.40 0.59
N ASN A 369 33.07 -5.49 0.17
CA ASN A 369 32.68 -4.12 -0.18
C ASN A 369 31.79 -4.11 -1.43
N THR A 370 32.16 -4.88 -2.46
CA THR A 370 31.40 -4.96 -3.72
C THR A 370 30.03 -5.61 -3.54
N ILE A 371 29.94 -6.70 -2.77
CA ILE A 371 28.66 -7.34 -2.45
C ILE A 371 27.75 -6.37 -1.70
N SER A 372 28.28 -5.61 -0.73
CA SER A 372 27.49 -4.62 0.01
C SER A 372 26.97 -3.50 -0.90
N PHE A 373 27.79 -3.02 -1.83
CA PHE A 373 27.42 -2.00 -2.80
C PHE A 373 26.34 -2.50 -3.76
N MET A 374 26.54 -3.65 -4.40
CA MET A 374 25.57 -4.22 -5.34
C MET A 374 24.23 -4.56 -4.68
N ALA A 375 24.25 -5.15 -3.48
CA ALA A 375 23.03 -5.47 -2.75
C ALA A 375 22.29 -4.20 -2.28
N SER A 376 22.99 -3.12 -1.93
CA SER A 376 22.38 -1.83 -1.57
C SER A 376 21.72 -1.15 -2.77
N LEU A 377 22.37 -1.18 -3.95
CA LEU A 377 21.82 -0.68 -5.20
C LEU A 377 20.60 -1.49 -5.64
N SER A 378 20.60 -2.80 -5.40
CA SER A 378 19.45 -3.67 -5.65
C SER A 378 18.25 -3.28 -4.79
N VAL A 379 18.45 -2.93 -3.51
CA VAL A 379 17.38 -2.43 -2.64
C VAL A 379 16.82 -1.09 -3.16
N ILE A 380 17.70 -0.17 -3.57
CA ILE A 380 17.29 1.13 -4.14
C ILE A 380 16.49 0.92 -5.43
N PHE A 381 16.99 0.07 -6.34
CA PHE A 381 16.32 -0.24 -7.60
C PHE A 381 14.94 -0.86 -7.39
N LEU A 382 14.82 -1.84 -6.49
CA LEU A 382 13.53 -2.46 -6.14
C LEU A 382 12.54 -1.45 -5.57
N TYR A 383 13.03 -0.41 -4.88
CA TYR A 383 12.19 0.62 -4.31
C TYR A 383 11.76 1.69 -5.34
N VAL A 384 12.70 2.14 -6.18
CA VAL A 384 12.46 3.16 -7.22
C VAL A 384 11.60 2.62 -8.37
N SER A 385 11.75 1.34 -8.72
CA SER A 385 10.98 0.70 -9.79
C SER A 385 9.46 0.61 -9.52
N GLY A 386 9.01 0.89 -8.30
CA GLY A 386 7.58 0.86 -7.95
C GLY A 386 6.92 -0.52 -8.11
N ALA A 387 7.72 -1.57 -8.35
CA ALA A 387 7.25 -2.93 -8.54
C ALA A 387 6.38 -3.33 -7.35
N THR A 388 5.10 -3.55 -7.61
CA THR A 388 4.04 -3.53 -6.59
C THR A 388 4.40 -4.38 -5.35
N LEU A 389 4.81 -3.68 -4.29
CA LEU A 389 5.12 -4.17 -2.93
C LEU A 389 3.93 -4.85 -2.21
N LYS A 390 2.88 -5.24 -2.95
CA LYS A 390 1.72 -5.98 -2.43
C LYS A 390 2.03 -7.47 -2.27
N ARG A 391 2.98 -8.04 -3.02
CA ARG A 391 3.33 -9.47 -2.93
C ARG A 391 4.33 -9.71 -1.79
N ARG A 392 3.99 -10.66 -0.91
CA ARG A 392 4.82 -11.06 0.24
C ARG A 392 6.27 -11.37 -0.17
N LEU A 393 6.49 -11.97 -1.34
CA LEU A 393 7.83 -12.31 -1.85
C LEU A 393 8.77 -11.10 -1.93
N PHE A 394 8.29 -9.93 -2.34
CA PHE A 394 9.14 -8.76 -2.53
C PHE A 394 9.63 -8.18 -1.19
N ILE A 395 8.77 -8.23 -0.16
CA ILE A 395 9.15 -7.85 1.20
C ILE A 395 10.21 -8.81 1.76
N TRP A 396 10.11 -10.11 1.42
CA TRP A 396 11.13 -11.09 1.78
C TRP A 396 12.46 -10.84 1.05
N LEU A 397 12.41 -10.52 -0.25
CA LEU A 397 13.61 -10.19 -1.03
C LEU A 397 14.31 -8.94 -0.51
N ILE A 398 13.58 -7.87 -0.20
CA ILE A 398 14.15 -6.65 0.38
C ILE A 398 14.82 -6.95 1.73
N ARG A 399 14.18 -7.73 2.60
CA ARG A 399 14.76 -8.09 3.90
C ARG A 399 16.01 -8.95 3.74
N ALA A 400 16.01 -9.91 2.82
CA ALA A 400 17.16 -10.74 2.53
C ALA A 400 18.32 -9.92 1.95
N ALA A 401 18.03 -9.03 0.99
CA ALA A 401 19.02 -8.12 0.42
C ALA A 401 19.63 -7.21 1.49
N MET A 402 18.80 -6.65 2.38
CA MET A 402 19.29 -5.83 3.50
C MET A 402 20.18 -6.61 4.48
N TRP A 403 19.84 -7.86 4.78
CA TRP A 403 20.72 -8.71 5.59
C TRP A 403 22.06 -8.95 4.93
N ILE A 404 22.07 -9.28 3.63
CA ILE A 404 23.29 -9.46 2.84
C ILE A 404 24.13 -8.17 2.86
N THR A 405 23.51 -7.01 2.67
CA THR A 405 24.23 -5.72 2.72
C THR A 405 24.92 -5.49 4.06
N LEU A 406 24.21 -5.72 5.17
CA LEU A 406 24.72 -5.45 6.51
C LEU A 406 25.83 -6.45 6.89
N THR A 407 25.64 -7.74 6.61
CA THR A 407 26.68 -8.75 6.87
C THR A 407 27.95 -8.49 6.07
N SER A 408 27.80 -8.12 4.79
CA SER A 408 28.93 -7.86 3.90
C SER A 408 29.67 -6.57 4.29
N MET A 409 28.94 -5.52 4.68
CA MET A 409 29.55 -4.27 5.15
C MET A 409 30.35 -4.46 6.45
N ILE A 410 29.86 -5.28 7.39
CA ILE A 410 30.60 -5.61 8.62
C ILE A 410 31.87 -6.41 8.31
N GLY A 411 31.83 -7.30 7.30
CA GLY A 411 33.02 -8.00 6.80
C GLY A 411 34.08 -7.04 6.23
N ALA A 412 33.66 -6.09 5.40
CA ALA A 412 34.54 -5.05 4.86
C ALA A 412 35.14 -4.18 5.97
N TYR A 413 34.33 -3.78 6.96
CA TYR A 413 34.80 -3.04 8.13
C TYR A 413 35.85 -3.83 8.94
N SER A 414 35.61 -5.13 9.14
CA SER A 414 36.54 -6.00 9.88
C SER A 414 37.90 -6.11 9.18
N CYS A 415 37.89 -6.22 7.85
CA CYS A 415 39.12 -6.21 7.04
C CYS A 415 39.85 -4.85 7.12
N ALA A 416 39.10 -3.75 7.09
CA ALA A 416 39.64 -2.39 7.20
C ALA A 416 40.32 -2.14 8.54
N VAL A 417 39.71 -2.58 9.64
CA VAL A 417 40.30 -2.47 10.99
C VAL A 417 41.54 -3.35 11.12
N ALA A 418 41.51 -4.56 10.55
CA ALA A 418 42.66 -5.46 10.56
C ALA A 418 43.86 -4.89 9.78
N ALA A 419 43.61 -4.17 8.69
CA ALA A 419 44.67 -3.56 7.88
C ALA A 419 45.26 -2.27 8.45
N THR A 420 44.49 -1.52 9.23
CA THR A 420 44.92 -0.21 9.77
C THR A 420 45.54 -0.30 11.17
N ASN A 421 45.31 -1.39 11.90
CA ASN A 421 45.92 -1.61 13.20
C ASN A 421 47.30 -2.27 13.04
N ALA A 422 48.36 -1.51 13.31
CA ALA A 422 49.75 -1.96 13.16
C ALA A 422 50.03 -3.22 13.99
N SER A 423 50.84 -4.12 13.42
CA SER A 423 51.11 -5.49 13.86
C SER A 423 51.95 -5.60 15.15
N ASP A 424 51.58 -4.91 16.22
CA ASP A 424 52.08 -5.26 17.55
C ASP A 424 51.18 -6.36 18.13
N TYR A 425 51.70 -7.58 18.05
CA TYR A 425 51.13 -8.87 18.45
C TYR A 425 50.72 -8.95 19.94
N THR A 426 50.72 -7.83 20.67
CA THR A 426 50.54 -7.76 22.13
C THR A 426 49.17 -7.21 22.56
N ASN A 427 48.43 -6.49 21.72
CA ASN A 427 47.10 -5.95 22.07
C ASN A 427 45.97 -6.59 21.24
N ASN A 428 45.62 -7.83 21.62
CA ASN A 428 44.46 -8.59 21.14
C ASN A 428 43.10 -7.92 21.40
N THR A 429 43.05 -6.76 22.06
CA THR A 429 41.82 -6.10 22.49
C THR A 429 40.97 -5.65 21.30
N THR A 430 41.55 -4.98 20.30
CA THR A 430 40.81 -4.52 19.11
C THR A 430 40.27 -5.69 18.28
N ALA A 431 41.11 -6.71 18.05
CA ALA A 431 40.70 -7.91 17.33
C ALA A 431 39.60 -8.69 18.09
N LEU A 432 39.71 -8.77 19.42
CA LEU A 432 38.70 -9.39 20.29
C LEU A 432 37.38 -8.62 20.25
N VAL A 433 37.41 -7.29 20.22
CA VAL A 433 36.19 -6.45 20.12
C VAL A 433 35.52 -6.62 18.74
N VAL A 434 36.29 -6.64 17.66
CA VAL A 434 35.73 -6.87 16.31
C VAL A 434 35.15 -8.28 16.17
N THR A 435 35.87 -9.30 16.63
CA THR A 435 35.41 -10.71 16.57
C THR A 435 34.21 -10.98 17.49
N SER A 436 34.19 -10.42 18.69
CA SER A 436 33.01 -10.49 19.57
C SER A 436 31.82 -9.73 18.99
N GLY A 437 32.03 -8.57 18.38
CA GLY A 437 31.00 -7.82 17.65
C GLY A 437 30.41 -8.63 16.48
N LEU A 438 31.25 -9.28 15.68
CA LEU A 438 30.85 -10.20 14.62
C LEU A 438 30.02 -11.38 15.16
N ALA A 439 30.46 -11.99 16.27
CA ALA A 439 29.74 -13.09 16.91
C ALA A 439 28.35 -12.67 17.41
N ILE A 440 28.25 -11.48 18.03
CA ILE A 440 26.97 -10.89 18.46
C ILE A 440 26.06 -10.64 17.24
N TRP A 441 26.60 -10.09 16.15
CA TRP A 441 25.87 -9.85 14.93
C TRP A 441 25.32 -11.15 14.32
N LEU A 442 26.15 -12.19 14.20
CA LEU A 442 25.73 -13.51 13.73
C LEU A 442 24.66 -14.12 14.65
N GLY A 443 24.80 -13.95 15.97
CA GLY A 443 23.79 -14.37 16.95
C GLY A 443 22.43 -13.68 16.74
N LEU A 444 22.42 -12.36 16.52
CA LEU A 444 21.21 -11.59 16.21
C LEU A 444 20.56 -12.04 14.90
N MET A 445 21.38 -12.34 13.89
CA MET A 445 20.92 -12.86 12.60
C MET A 445 20.27 -14.23 12.74
N ILE A 446 20.90 -15.16 13.47
CA ILE A 446 20.34 -16.49 13.75
C ILE A 446 19.01 -16.36 14.50
N LEU A 447 18.95 -15.53 15.55
CA LEU A 447 17.72 -15.28 16.30
C LEU A 447 16.59 -14.76 15.41
N SER A 448 16.91 -13.82 14.52
CA SER A 448 15.96 -13.25 13.56
C SER A 448 15.41 -14.31 12.58
N ILE A 449 16.29 -15.17 12.07
CA ILE A 449 15.90 -16.29 11.19
C ILE A 449 15.01 -17.28 11.93
N VAL A 450 15.35 -17.63 13.18
CA VAL A 450 14.54 -18.52 14.02
C VAL A 450 13.13 -17.97 14.23
N ILE A 451 13.00 -16.66 14.49
CA ILE A 451 11.69 -16.00 14.63
C ILE A 451 10.88 -16.09 13.32
N LEU A 452 11.52 -15.93 12.16
CA LEU A 452 10.85 -16.06 10.87
C LEU A 452 10.41 -17.49 10.58
N ILE A 453 11.28 -18.48 10.85
CA ILE A 453 10.97 -19.91 10.70
C ILE A 453 9.81 -20.28 11.63
N TYR A 454 9.84 -19.85 12.89
CA TYR A 454 8.75 -20.06 13.85
C TYR A 454 7.42 -19.49 13.33
N ARG A 455 7.42 -18.24 12.84
CA ARG A 455 6.22 -17.62 12.26
C ARG A 455 5.71 -18.37 11.03
N PHE A 456 6.61 -18.85 10.18
CA PHE A 456 6.26 -19.66 9.01
C PHE A 456 5.64 -21.01 9.40
N ILE A 457 6.21 -21.70 10.38
CA ILE A 457 5.66 -22.95 10.92
C ILE A 457 4.27 -22.69 11.53
N CYS A 458 4.10 -21.66 12.37
CA CYS A 458 2.79 -21.30 12.92
C CYS A 458 1.76 -21.01 11.84
N TYR A 459 2.17 -20.34 10.76
CA TYR A 459 1.31 -20.12 9.60
C TYR A 459 0.91 -21.44 8.93
N LEU A 460 1.86 -22.34 8.66
CA LEU A 460 1.60 -23.65 8.07
C LEU A 460 0.65 -24.48 8.93
N VAL A 461 0.88 -24.53 10.24
CA VAL A 461 0.02 -25.23 11.21
C VAL A 461 -1.40 -24.68 11.17
N ARG A 462 -1.57 -23.35 11.18
CA ARG A 462 -2.90 -22.71 11.08
C ARG A 462 -3.59 -23.03 9.76
N THR A 463 -2.87 -23.01 8.64
CA THR A 463 -3.44 -23.36 7.33
C THR A 463 -3.83 -24.83 7.24
N ASN A 464 -3.02 -25.74 7.81
CA ASN A 464 -3.34 -27.16 7.86
C ASN A 464 -4.48 -27.47 8.82
N LYS A 465 -4.60 -26.74 9.93
CA LYS A 465 -5.74 -26.84 10.85
C LYS A 465 -7.05 -26.43 10.16
N LYS A 466 -7.07 -25.29 9.45
CA LYS A 466 -8.22 -24.87 8.63
C LYS A 466 -8.58 -25.91 7.55
N LYS A 467 -7.59 -26.49 6.87
CA LYS A 467 -7.81 -27.57 5.88
C LYS A 467 -8.36 -28.86 6.51
N ARG A 468 -7.96 -29.20 7.73
CA ARG A 468 -8.49 -30.35 8.47
C ARG A 468 -9.92 -30.12 8.96
N GLU A 469 -10.23 -28.90 9.42
CA GLU A 469 -11.58 -28.52 9.86
C GLU A 469 -12.57 -28.51 8.69
N THR A 470 -12.17 -28.01 7.52
CA THR A 470 -12.98 -28.09 6.28
C THR A 470 -13.19 -29.54 5.83
N ARG A 471 -12.16 -30.40 5.86
CA ARG A 471 -12.33 -31.83 5.55
C ARG A 471 -13.24 -32.55 6.55
N LYS A 472 -13.20 -32.21 7.83
CA LYS A 472 -14.12 -32.75 8.84
C LYS A 472 -15.56 -32.31 8.59
N LYS A 473 -15.77 -31.05 8.19
CA LYS A 473 -17.09 -30.51 7.86
C LYS A 473 -17.71 -31.15 6.61
N ILE A 474 -16.90 -31.38 5.56
CA ILE A 474 -17.34 -32.12 4.36
C ILE A 474 -17.73 -33.55 4.72
N ARG A 475 -16.91 -34.23 5.54
CA ARG A 475 -17.21 -35.61 5.97
C ARG A 475 -18.42 -35.71 6.90
N SER A 476 -18.75 -34.67 7.67
CA SER A 476 -19.98 -34.62 8.46
C SER A 476 -21.20 -34.35 7.59
N ASP A 477 -21.10 -33.47 6.59
CA ASP A 477 -22.21 -33.21 5.65
C ASP A 477 -22.51 -34.43 4.76
N ASP A 478 -21.48 -35.17 4.34
CA ASP A 478 -21.65 -36.47 3.64
C ASP A 478 -22.30 -37.51 4.56
N SER A 479 -21.97 -37.55 5.85
CA SER A 479 -22.63 -38.50 6.78
C SER A 479 -24.09 -38.16 7.06
N VAL A 480 -24.49 -36.90 6.94
CA VAL A 480 -25.88 -36.45 7.12
C VAL A 480 -26.73 -36.72 5.86
N SER A 481 -26.14 -36.64 4.67
CA SER A 481 -26.86 -36.95 3.41
C SER A 481 -27.15 -38.46 3.22
N PHE A 482 -26.35 -39.34 3.82
CA PHE A 482 -26.63 -40.78 3.87
C PHE A 482 -27.65 -41.19 4.96
N LEU A 483 -28.03 -40.28 5.86
CA LEU A 483 -28.95 -40.54 6.97
C LEU A 483 -30.35 -39.95 6.79
N THR A 484 -30.67 -39.32 5.65
CA THR A 484 -32.05 -38.99 5.30
C THR A 484 -32.65 -40.12 4.47
N PRO A 485 -33.48 -41.02 5.04
CA PRO A 485 -34.19 -41.99 4.26
C PRO A 485 -35.24 -41.26 3.43
N SER A 486 -35.22 -41.49 2.12
CA SER A 486 -36.31 -41.21 1.20
C SER A 486 -37.57 -41.93 1.69
N THR A 487 -38.33 -41.27 2.54
CA THR A 487 -39.72 -41.62 2.85
C THR A 487 -40.58 -40.60 2.13
N ASN A 488 -41.05 -41.00 0.96
CA ASN A 488 -42.46 -40.91 0.58
C ASN A 488 -42.63 -41.61 -0.77
N ILE A 489 -43.10 -42.86 -0.67
CA ILE A 489 -43.91 -43.50 -1.70
C ILE A 489 -45.35 -43.11 -1.36
N VAL A 490 -46.07 -42.53 -2.32
CA VAL A 490 -47.32 -43.03 -2.97
C VAL A 490 -47.72 -41.99 -4.01
#